data_AF-A0A2N0VCS9-F1
#
_entry.id   AF-A0A2N0VCS9-F1
#
_cell.length_a   1.000
_cell.length_b   1.000
_cell.length_c   1.000
_cell.angle_alpha   90.00
_cell.angle_beta   90.00
_cell.angle_gamma   90.00
#
_symmetry.space_group_name_H-M   'P 1'
#
loop_
_entity.id
_entity.type
_entity.pdbx_description
1 polymer ?
#
loop_
_entity_poly.entity_id
_entity_poly.type
_entity_poly.pdbx_seq_one_letter_code
_entity_poly.pdbx_strand_id
1 'polypeptide(L)'
;MALRGKPGVVDSRWFYYWLRSPYGVQCINSLARGAVRERMLCNRLAEGFIQLPPYSEQVRISVALKQLQPVKAAIKQQLDDLNKIPERLLAKAFDFNHERRSS
;
A
#
# COMPACT_ATOMS: atom_id res chain seq x y z
N MET A 1 -1.56 -16.75 2.81
CA MET A 1 -0.22 -17.32 2.54
C MET A 1 0.79 -16.18 2.59
N ALA A 2 1.69 -16.16 3.57
CA ALA A 2 2.71 -15.09 3.65
C ALA A 2 3.90 -15.47 2.77
N LEU A 3 4.31 -14.57 1.87
CA LEU A 3 5.56 -14.72 1.11
C LEU A 3 6.72 -14.71 2.11
N ARG A 4 7.47 -15.82 2.20
CA ARG A 4 8.67 -15.93 3.04
C ARG A 4 9.90 -16.01 2.16
N GLY A 5 10.74 -14.99 2.22
CA GLY A 5 12.09 -15.02 1.64
C GLY A 5 13.00 -15.96 2.41
N LYS A 6 14.04 -16.47 1.74
CA LYS A 6 15.12 -17.20 2.40
C LYS A 6 15.94 -16.22 3.27
N PRO A 7 16.11 -16.48 4.58
CA PRO A 7 16.90 -15.61 5.45
C PRO A 7 18.32 -15.40 4.93
N GLY A 8 18.83 -14.16 5.04
CA GLY A 8 20.13 -13.77 4.51
C GLY A 8 20.20 -13.57 3.00
N VAL A 9 19.13 -13.90 2.25
CA VAL A 9 19.06 -13.70 0.80
C VAL A 9 17.99 -12.66 0.44
N VAL A 10 16.78 -12.82 1.00
CA VAL A 10 15.65 -11.92 0.72
C VAL A 10 14.95 -11.53 2.02
N ASP A 11 14.86 -10.23 2.29
CA ASP A 11 13.97 -9.71 3.33
C ASP A 11 12.52 -9.70 2.82
N SER A 12 11.65 -10.45 3.48
CA SER A 12 10.24 -10.61 3.07
C SER A 12 9.48 -9.28 3.03
N ARG A 13 9.80 -8.34 3.94
CA ARG A 13 9.15 -7.02 3.99
C ARG A 13 9.60 -6.13 2.85
N TRP A 14 10.90 -6.09 2.59
CA TRP A 14 11.46 -5.43 1.42
C TRP A 14 10.81 -5.96 0.14
N PHE A 15 10.75 -7.29 -0.03
CA PHE A 15 10.16 -7.91 -1.21
C PHE A 15 8.67 -7.55 -1.38
N TYR A 16 7.93 -7.53 -0.26
CA TYR A 16 6.54 -7.07 -0.23
C TYR A 16 6.37 -5.62 -0.73
N TYR A 17 7.27 -4.72 -0.33
CA TYR A 17 7.26 -3.33 -0.79
C TYR A 17 7.68 -3.22 -2.26
N TRP A 18 8.71 -3.96 -2.68
CA TRP A 18 9.17 -4.00 -4.06
C TRP A 18 8.06 -4.48 -5.00
N LEU A 19 7.29 -5.51 -4.62
CA LEU A 19 6.17 -6.04 -5.40
C LEU A 19 5.10 -4.97 -5.73
N ARG A 20 4.93 -3.99 -4.83
CA ARG A 20 3.98 -2.87 -4.95
C ARG A 20 4.59 -1.61 -5.56
N SER A 21 5.90 -1.62 -5.77
CA SER A 21 6.58 -0.52 -6.47
C SER A 21 6.25 -0.57 -7.97
N PRO A 22 6.42 0.54 -8.70
CA PRO A 22 6.27 0.54 -10.15
C PRO A 22 7.10 -0.56 -10.84
N TYR A 23 8.31 -0.81 -10.34
CA TYR A 23 9.21 -1.85 -10.86
C TYR A 23 8.64 -3.26 -10.66
N GLY A 24 8.14 -3.57 -9.45
CA GLY A 24 7.54 -4.87 -9.16
C GLY A 24 6.29 -5.11 -9.98
N VAL A 25 5.41 -4.11 -10.08
CA VAL A 25 4.19 -4.19 -10.91
C VAL A 25 4.54 -4.40 -12.38
N GLN A 26 5.50 -3.65 -12.93
CA GLN A 26 5.95 -3.82 -14.32
C GLN A 26 6.56 -5.21 -14.56
N CYS A 27 7.38 -5.70 -13.62
CA CYS A 27 7.96 -7.04 -13.68
C CYS A 27 6.86 -8.11 -13.71
N ILE A 28 5.90 -8.06 -12.77
CA ILE A 28 4.77 -9.00 -12.74
C ILE A 28 3.98 -8.92 -14.04
N ASN A 29 3.65 -7.71 -14.51
CA ASN A 29 2.89 -7.54 -15.75
C ASN A 29 3.64 -8.07 -16.97
N SER A 30 4.98 -7.96 -16.99
CA SER A 30 5.79 -8.56 -18.05
C SER A 30 5.76 -10.09 -18.02
N LEU A 31 5.79 -10.69 -16.83
CA LEU A 31 5.69 -12.14 -16.65
C LEU A 31 4.27 -12.66 -16.91
N ALA A 32 3.26 -11.82 -16.65
CA ALA A 32 1.84 -12.10 -16.84
C ALA A 32 1.40 -12.08 -18.31
N ARG A 33 2.09 -11.33 -19.17
CA ARG A 33 1.74 -11.22 -20.60
C ARG A 33 1.74 -12.61 -21.25
N GLY A 34 0.59 -13.02 -21.78
CA GLY A 34 0.37 -14.33 -22.40
C GLY A 34 0.15 -15.50 -21.42
N ALA A 35 0.01 -15.24 -20.10
CA ALA A 35 -0.33 -16.27 -19.12
C ALA A 35 -1.86 -16.30 -18.89
N VAL A 36 -2.53 -17.38 -19.31
CA VAL A 36 -4.01 -17.50 -19.25
C VAL A 36 -4.50 -17.99 -17.87
N ARG A 37 -3.62 -18.38 -16.94
CA ARG A 37 -4.01 -18.91 -15.62
C ARG A 37 -3.10 -18.44 -14.49
N GLU A 38 -3.67 -18.23 -13.31
CA GLU A 38 -3.01 -17.86 -12.04
C GLU A 38 -1.85 -18.81 -11.66
N ARG A 39 -1.98 -20.11 -12.01
CA ARG A 39 -0.94 -21.12 -11.77
C ARG A 39 0.31 -20.93 -12.66
N MET A 40 0.15 -20.41 -13.88
CA MET A 40 1.28 -20.10 -14.77
C MET A 40 2.06 -18.86 -14.30
N LEU A 41 1.39 -17.90 -13.67
CA LEU A 41 2.02 -16.74 -13.04
C LEU A 41 2.93 -17.17 -11.89
N CYS A 42 2.50 -18.09 -11.02
CA CYS A 42 3.36 -18.61 -9.95
C CYS A 42 4.61 -19.29 -10.49
N ASN A 43 4.50 -20.11 -11.54
CA ASN A 43 5.64 -20.79 -12.13
C ASN A 43 6.63 -19.79 -12.77
N ARG A 44 6.12 -18.80 -13.53
CA ARG A 44 6.97 -17.75 -14.13
C ARG A 44 7.60 -16.83 -13.09
N LEU A 45 6.93 -16.57 -11.96
CA LEU A 45 7.50 -15.82 -10.84
C LEU A 45 8.59 -16.63 -10.12
N ALA A 46 8.45 -17.96 -10.05
CA ALA A 46 9.48 -18.83 -9.50
C ALA A 46 10.71 -18.96 -10.43
N GLU A 47 10.52 -18.87 -11.74
CA GLU A 47 11.57 -18.92 -12.77
C GLU A 47 12.15 -17.53 -13.10
N GLY A 48 11.47 -16.45 -12.70
CA GLY A 48 11.85 -15.08 -13.00
C GLY A 48 13.10 -14.66 -12.24
N PHE A 49 14.09 -14.12 -12.95
CA PHE A 49 15.27 -13.55 -12.33
C PHE A 49 15.05 -12.07 -12.01
N ILE A 50 15.29 -11.69 -10.76
CA ILE A 50 15.34 -10.30 -10.34
C ILE A 50 16.71 -9.98 -9.75
N GLN A 51 17.22 -8.79 -10.06
CA GLN A 51 18.44 -8.29 -9.42
C GLN A 51 18.08 -7.85 -8.00
N LEU A 52 18.63 -8.56 -7.01
CA LEU A 52 18.42 -8.25 -5.60
C LEU A 52 19.54 -7.32 -5.11
N PRO A 53 19.21 -6.21 -4.42
CA PRO A 53 20.22 -5.45 -3.71
C PRO A 53 20.79 -6.28 -2.55
N PRO A 54 21.94 -5.88 -1.98
CA PRO A 54 22.53 -6.57 -0.81
C PRO A 54 21.52 -6.74 0.32
N TYR A 55 21.59 -7.86 1.05
CA TYR A 55 20.60 -8.16 2.10
C TYR A 55 20.53 -7.07 3.18
N SER A 56 21.66 -6.50 3.58
CA SER A 56 21.72 -5.35 4.51
C SER A 56 20.94 -4.14 4.01
N GLU A 57 21.02 -3.87 2.70
CA GLU A 57 20.31 -2.80 2.02
C GLU A 57 18.80 -3.05 2.01
N GLN A 58 18.39 -4.29 1.73
CA GLN A 58 16.98 -4.68 1.78
C GLN A 58 16.38 -4.43 3.17
N VAL A 59 17.08 -4.82 4.23
CA VAL A 59 16.66 -4.61 5.62
C VAL A 59 16.59 -3.13 5.95
N ARG A 60 17.60 -2.34 5.56
CA ARG A 60 17.61 -0.89 5.77
C ARG A 60 16.39 -0.22 5.15
N ILE A 61 16.11 -0.53 3.89
CA ILE A 61 14.96 0.00 3.16
C ILE A 61 13.64 -0.44 3.81
N SER A 62 13.51 -1.72 4.19
CA SER A 62 12.26 -2.22 4.77
C SER A 62 11.97 -1.62 6.15
N VAL A 63 12.99 -1.32 6.95
CA VAL A 63 12.86 -0.58 8.21
C VAL A 63 12.41 0.85 7.95
N ALA A 64 13.05 1.57 7.03
CA ALA A 64 12.68 2.95 6.69
C ALA A 64 11.23 3.03 6.18
N LEU A 65 10.82 2.15 5.27
CA LEU A 65 9.45 2.10 4.75
C LEU A 65 8.41 1.74 5.82
N LYS A 66 8.78 0.90 6.80
CA LYS A 66 7.93 0.60 7.95
C LYS A 66 7.72 1.83 8.83
N GLN A 67 8.77 2.62 9.06
CA GLN A 67 8.69 3.85 9.86
C GLN A 67 7.82 4.93 9.20
N LEU A 68 7.64 4.89 7.88
CA LEU A 68 6.75 5.81 7.16
C LEU A 68 5.26 5.41 7.21
N GLN A 69 4.93 4.17 7.59
CA GLN A 69 3.52 3.72 7.63
C GLN A 69 2.64 4.55 8.57
N PRO A 70 3.07 4.87 9.82
CA PRO A 70 2.28 5.70 10.72
C PRO A 70 2.03 7.10 10.16
N VAL A 71 3.03 7.71 9.51
CA VAL A 71 2.90 9.03 8.90
C VAL A 71 1.84 9.01 7.79
N LYS A 72 1.90 8.00 6.91
CA LYS A 72 0.89 7.80 5.86
C LYS A 72 -0.52 7.61 6.45
N ALA A 73 -0.64 6.83 7.52
CA ALA A 73 -1.91 6.61 8.20
C ALA A 73 -2.46 7.91 8.82
N ALA A 74 -1.60 8.70 9.47
CA ALA A 74 -2.00 9.98 10.06
C ALA A 74 -2.49 10.98 9.00
N ILE A 75 -1.78 11.11 7.87
CA ILE A 75 -2.20 11.99 6.77
C ILE A 75 -3.55 11.52 6.20
N LYS A 76 -3.73 10.21 6.01
CA LYS A 76 -5.00 9.66 5.53
C LYS A 76 -6.14 9.98 6.49
N GLN A 77 -5.92 9.80 7.80
CA GLN A 77 -6.93 10.11 8.81
C GLN A 77 -7.31 11.60 8.79
N GLN A 78 -6.32 12.49 8.70
CA GLN A 78 -6.57 13.93 8.59
C GLN A 78 -7.38 14.27 7.35
N LEU A 79 -7.08 13.66 6.20
CA LEU A 79 -7.84 13.86 4.96
C LEU A 79 -9.28 13.36 5.11
N ASP A 80 -9.48 12.19 5.71
CA ASP A 80 -10.80 11.63 5.97
C ASP A 80 -11.62 12.50 6.93
N ASP A 81 -10.99 13.12 7.92
CA ASP A 81 -11.63 14.04 8.86
C ASP A 81 -12.00 15.37 8.18
N LEU A 82 -11.13 15.91 7.32
CA LEU A 82 -11.40 17.11 6.52
C LEU A 82 -12.60 16.89 5.59
N ASN A 83 -12.69 15.72 4.95
CA ASN A 83 -13.81 15.39 4.05
C ASN A 83 -15.16 15.32 4.77
N LYS A 84 -15.19 15.15 6.10
CA LYS A 84 -16.43 15.14 6.91
C LYS A 84 -16.85 16.54 7.38
N ILE A 85 -15.99 17.54 7.22
CA ILE A 85 -16.30 18.92 7.65
C ILE A 85 -17.52 19.49 6.90
N PRO A 86 -17.66 19.36 5.56
CA PRO A 86 -18.83 19.86 4.84
C PRO A 86 -20.15 19.29 5.37
N GLU A 87 -20.22 17.99 5.62
CA GLU A 87 -21.41 17.33 6.18
C GLU A 87 -21.75 17.87 7.58
N ARG A 88 -20.74 18.04 8.44
CA ARG A 88 -20.92 18.60 9.78
C ARG A 88 -21.33 20.07 9.75
N LEU A 89 -20.85 20.84 8.79
CA LEU A 89 -21.24 22.23 8.57
C LEU A 89 -22.69 22.33 8.08
N LEU A 90 -23.09 21.47 7.13
CA LEU A 90 -24.46 21.39 6.64
C LEU A 90 -25.42 21.02 7.77
N ALA A 91 -25.13 19.96 8.54
CA ALA A 91 -25.94 19.55 9.69
C ALA A 91 -26.16 20.71 10.68
N LYS A 92 -25.07 21.39 11.09
CA LYS A 92 -25.15 22.56 11.98
C LYS A 92 -25.99 23.71 11.42
N ALA A 93 -25.90 23.98 10.12
CA ALA A 93 -26.68 25.04 9.49
C ALA A 93 -28.18 24.72 9.45
N PHE A 94 -28.57 23.45 9.30
CA PHE A 94 -29.96 23.02 9.35
C PHE A 94 -30.54 23.04 10.77
N ASP A 95 -29.76 22.60 11.77
CA ASP A 95 -30.17 22.64 13.18
C ASP A 95 -30.41 24.09 13.66
N PHE A 96 -29.48 25.00 13.33
CA PHE A 96 -29.57 26.41 13.70
C PHE A 96 -30.81 27.12 13.10
N ASN A 97 -31.22 26.74 11.89
CA ASN A 97 -32.40 27.32 11.24
C ASN A 97 -33.73 26.79 11.81
N HIS A 98 -33.74 25.61 12.43
CA HIS A 98 -34.94 25.08 13.11
C HIS A 98 -35.22 25.80 14.43
N GLU A 99 -34.16 26.10 15.21
CA GLU A 99 -34.28 26.84 16.47
C GLU A 99 -34.80 28.27 16.29
N ARG A 100 -34.46 28.92 15.15
CA ARG A 100 -34.95 30.28 14.84
C ARG A 100 -36.38 30.36 14.29
N ARG A 101 -36.95 29.25 13.82
CA ARG A 101 -38.33 29.20 13.29
C ARG A 101 -39.38 28.85 14.35
N SER A 102 -38.93 28.50 15.55
CA SER A 102 -39.77 28.09 16.69
C SER A 102 -39.83 29.14 17.80
N SER A 103 -39.24 30.33 17.58
CA SER A 103 -39.40 31.57 18.37
C SER A 103 -40.07 32.64 17.53
#